data_AF-A0A485C423-F1
#
_entry.id   AF-A0A485C423-F1
#
_cell.length_a   1.000
_cell.length_b   1.000
_cell.length_c   1.000
_cell.angle_alpha   90.00
_cell.angle_beta   90.00
_cell.angle_gamma   90.00
#
_symmetry.space_group_name_H-M   'P 1'
#
loop_
_entity.id
_entity.type
_entity.pdbx_description
1 polymer ?
#
loop_
_entity_poly.entity_id
_entity_poly.type
_entity_poly.pdbx_seq_one_letter_code
_entity_poly.pdbx_strand_id
1 'polypeptide(L)'
;MVNGILWLLDNDLSGPFNMVSPYPVRNEQFAHSLGHVLNRPAIFRVPATAIRLLMGESSVLVLGGQRRCPGAWRMPVLASAGTIWKKR
;
A
#
# COMPACT_ATOMS: atom_id res chain seq x y z
N MET A 1 -5.03 -4.80 -7.78
CA MET A 1 -3.81 -5.53 -8.19
C MET A 1 -4.06 -6.43 -9.39
N VAL A 2 -5.02 -7.37 -9.32
CA VAL A 2 -5.26 -8.37 -10.40
C VAL A 2 -5.41 -7.75 -11.79
N ASN A 3 -6.26 -6.72 -11.97
CA ASN A 3 -6.40 -6.04 -13.27
C ASN A 3 -5.09 -5.42 -13.79
N GLY A 4 -4.21 -4.96 -12.89
CA GLY A 4 -2.90 -4.45 -13.27
C GLY A 4 -1.96 -5.56 -13.75
N ILE A 5 -2.10 -6.78 -13.22
CA ILE A 5 -1.33 -7.95 -13.67
C ILE A 5 -1.81 -8.38 -15.06
N LEU A 6 -3.13 -8.51 -15.24
CA LEU A 6 -3.72 -8.83 -16.54
C LEU A 6 -3.28 -7.83 -17.62
N TRP A 7 -3.32 -6.53 -17.30
CA TRP A 7 -2.86 -5.49 -18.22
C TRP A 7 -1.37 -5.62 -18.57
N LEU A 8 -0.49 -5.98 -17.62
CA LEU A 8 0.93 -6.18 -17.90
C LEU A 8 1.20 -7.42 -18.75
N LEU A 9 0.35 -8.44 -18.70
CA LEU A 9 0.48 -9.63 -19.55
C LEU A 9 0.14 -9.33 -21.02
N ASP A 10 -0.78 -8.38 -21.25
CA ASP A 10 -1.21 -7.98 -22.59
C ASP A 10 -0.31 -6.91 -23.25
N ASN A 11 0.67 -6.36 -22.52
CA ASN A 11 1.53 -5.27 -23.00
C ASN A 11 3.02 -5.64 -22.91
N ASP A 12 3.77 -5.43 -23.98
CA ASP A 12 5.22 -5.71 -24.03
C ASP A 12 6.03 -4.61 -23.31
N LEU A 13 6.01 -4.65 -21.98
CA LEU A 13 6.66 -3.68 -21.12
C LEU A 13 7.74 -4.35 -20.27
N SER A 14 8.93 -3.76 -20.27
CA SER A 14 10.09 -4.27 -19.54
C SER A 14 10.48 -3.34 -18.39
N GLY A 15 10.79 -3.94 -17.23
CA GLY A 15 11.27 -3.24 -16.05
C GLY A 15 10.41 -3.44 -14.80
N PRO A 16 10.80 -2.87 -13.66
CA PRO A 16 10.08 -3.02 -12.40
C PRO A 16 8.83 -2.13 -12.33
N PHE A 17 7.66 -2.72 -12.02
CA PHE A 17 6.40 -2.01 -11.85
C PHE A 17 5.97 -1.95 -10.37
N ASN A 18 5.65 -0.75 -9.86
CA ASN A 18 5.12 -0.59 -8.50
C ASN A 18 3.60 -0.77 -8.51
N MET A 19 3.11 -1.90 -8.00
CA MET A 19 1.67 -2.18 -7.86
C MET A 19 1.12 -1.72 -6.51
N VAL A 20 1.23 -0.42 -6.23
CA VAL A 20 0.76 0.19 -4.97
C VAL A 20 -0.46 1.07 -5.21
N SER A 21 -1.28 1.28 -4.17
CA SER A 21 -2.39 2.23 -4.22
C SER A 21 -1.87 3.65 -4.56
N PRO A 22 -2.58 4.44 -5.38
CA PRO A 22 -2.21 5.82 -5.67
C PRO A 22 -2.23 6.72 -4.43
N TYR A 23 -2.98 6.33 -3.40
CA TYR A 23 -3.09 7.05 -2.13
C TYR A 23 -2.31 6.28 -1.05
N PRO A 24 -1.09 6.71 -0.71
CA PRO A 24 -0.33 6.08 0.37
C PRO A 24 -0.98 6.40 1.72
N VAL A 25 -1.29 5.35 2.48
CA VAL A 25 -1.96 5.46 3.79
C VAL A 25 -0.94 5.15 4.89
N ARG A 26 -1.03 5.86 6.03
CA ARG A 26 -0.18 5.54 7.20
C ARG A 26 -0.66 4.23 7.84
N ASN A 27 0.26 3.45 8.41
CA ASN A 27 -0.09 2.17 9.06
C ASN A 27 -1.17 2.34 10.16
N GLU A 28 -1.14 3.45 10.90
CA GLU A 28 -2.15 3.80 11.92
C GLU A 28 -3.57 3.92 11.32
N GLN A 29 -3.69 4.59 10.17
CA GLN A 29 -4.97 4.76 9.47
C GLN A 29 -5.46 3.43 8.88
N PHE A 30 -4.55 2.61 8.33
CA PHE A 30 -4.89 1.28 7.85
C PHE A 30 -5.39 0.38 9.00
N ALA A 31 -4.67 0.34 10.12
CA ALA A 31 -5.03 -0.45 11.29
C ALA A 31 -6.39 -0.03 11.87
N HIS A 32 -6.65 1.27 11.95
CA HIS A 32 -7.95 1.78 12.40
C HIS A 32 -9.10 1.36 11.46
N SER A 33 -8.93 1.55 10.15
CA SER A 33 -9.93 1.16 9.16
C SER A 33 -10.19 -0.35 9.16
N LEU A 34 -9.12 -1.16 9.24
CA LEU A 34 -9.22 -2.61 9.33
C LEU A 34 -9.97 -3.04 10.60
N GLY A 35 -9.60 -2.46 11.74
CA GLY A 35 -10.27 -2.74 13.02
C GLY A 35 -11.76 -2.37 12.99
N HIS A 36 -12.11 -1.25 12.36
CA HIS A 36 -13.50 -0.84 12.19
C HIS A 36 -14.30 -1.84 11.34
N VAL A 37 -13.76 -2.25 10.19
CA VAL A 37 -14.39 -3.24 9.29
C VAL A 37 -14.57 -4.60 9.97
N LEU A 38 -13.61 -5.02 10.79
CA LEU A 38 -13.65 -6.29 11.53
C LEU A 38 -14.42 -6.22 12.85
N ASN A 39 -15.04 -5.08 13.20
CA ASN A 39 -15.67 -4.85 14.52
C ASN A 39 -14.71 -5.10 15.71
N ARG A 40 -13.40 -4.86 15.53
CA ARG A 40 -12.34 -4.99 16.52
C ARG A 40 -11.49 -3.72 16.53
N PRO A 41 -11.90 -2.66 17.26
CA PRO A 41 -11.23 -1.36 17.20
C PRO A 41 -9.75 -1.47 17.63
N ALA A 42 -8.86 -0.89 16.82
CA ALA A 42 -7.41 -0.93 17.02
C ALA A 42 -6.96 0.17 18.00
N ILE A 43 -7.29 0.01 19.28
CA ILE A 43 -7.07 1.03 20.33
C ILE A 43 -5.64 1.01 20.88
N PHE A 44 -5.03 -0.18 20.96
CA PHE A 44 -3.71 -0.36 21.58
C PHE A 44 -2.58 -0.32 20.54
N ARG A 45 -1.56 0.51 20.79
CA ARG A 45 -0.34 0.56 19.98
C ARG A 45 0.70 -0.39 20.57
N VAL A 46 1.04 -1.43 19.83
CA VAL A 46 2.04 -2.41 20.27
C VAL A 46 3.45 -1.81 20.15
N PRO A 47 4.27 -1.84 21.22
CA PRO A 47 5.65 -1.38 21.16
C PRO A 47 6.49 -2.18 20.16
N ALA A 48 7.43 -1.52 19.49
CA ALA A 48 8.34 -2.17 18.54
C ALA A 48 9.13 -3.32 19.17
N THR A 49 9.53 -3.19 20.43
CA THR A 49 10.27 -4.21 21.19
C THR A 49 9.47 -5.50 21.36
N ALA A 50 8.15 -5.39 21.60
CA ALA A 50 7.28 -6.55 21.72
C ALA A 50 7.15 -7.30 20.38
N ILE A 51 7.00 -6.56 19.27
CA ILE A 51 6.96 -7.16 17.94
C ILE A 51 8.28 -7.84 17.59
N ARG A 52 9.42 -7.21 17.91
CA ARG A 52 10.76 -7.80 17.71
C ARG A 52 10.96 -9.08 18.51
N LEU A 53 10.48 -9.14 19.75
CA LEU A 53 10.59 -10.32 20.59
C LEU A 53 9.74 -11.48 20.05
N LEU A 54 8.51 -11.19 19.60
CA LEU A 54 7.58 -12.21 19.09
C LEU A 54 7.92 -12.71 17.69
N MET A 55 8.43 -11.84 16.82
CA MET A 55 8.64 -12.13 15.39
C MET A 55 10.11 -12.26 14.98
N GLY A 56 11.06 -11.97 15.88
CA GLY A 56 12.49 -11.99 15.59
C GLY A 56 12.87 -11.08 14.42
N GLU A 57 13.63 -11.60 13.47
CA GLU A 57 14.09 -10.88 12.28
C GLU A 57 12.94 -10.48 11.33
N SER A 58 11.84 -11.24 11.30
CA SER A 58 10.68 -10.94 10.45
C SER A 58 9.89 -9.70 10.89
N SER A 59 10.17 -9.19 12.10
CA SER A 59 9.59 -7.94 12.61
C SER A 59 9.84 -6.74 11.69
N VAL A 60 10.88 -6.79 10.83
CA VAL A 60 11.18 -5.74 9.85
C VAL A 60 10.06 -5.52 8.83
N LEU A 61 9.26 -6.54 8.51
CA LEU A 61 8.14 -6.41 7.57
C LEU A 61 6.95 -5.64 8.17
N VAL A 62 6.79 -5.72 9.49
CA VAL A 62 5.68 -5.09 10.22
C VAL A 62 6.07 -3.71 10.74
N LEU A 63 7.30 -3.57 11.25
CA LEU A 63 7.84 -2.32 11.76
C LEU A 63 8.40 -1.43 10.64
N GLY A 64 8.84 -2.03 9.54
CA GLY A 64 9.28 -1.33 8.35
C GLY A 64 8.08 -0.80 7.55
N GLY A 65 8.12 0.48 7.20
CA GLY A 65 7.14 1.11 6.32
C GLY A 65 7.78 1.55 5.01
N GLN A 66 7.28 1.09 3.88
CA GLN A 66 7.67 1.60 2.56
C GLN A 66 6.66 2.66 2.11
N ARG A 67 7.04 3.94 2.18
CA ARG A 67 6.24 5.02 1.58
C ARG A 67 6.57 5.12 0.09
N ARG A 68 5.92 4.27 -0.71
CA ARG A 68 6.04 4.30 -2.17
C ARG A 68 4.84 5.03 -2.75
N CYS A 69 5.08 6.22 -3.30
CA CYS A 69 4.12 6.82 -4.24
C CYS A 69 4.39 6.18 -5.62
N PRO A 70 3.36 5.89 -6.44
CA PRO A 70 3.59 5.49 -7.82
C PRO A 70 4.31 6.64 -8.55
N GLY A 71 5.62 6.51 -8.71
CA GLY A 71 6.43 7.40 -9.52
C GLY A 71 6.11 7.16 -10.99
N ALA A 72 5.46 8.15 -11.61
CA ALA A 72 5.45 8.42 -13.06
C ALA A 72 5.00 7.34 -14.05
N TRP A 73 4.41 6.21 -13.64
CA TRP A 73 3.70 5.33 -14.57
C TRP A 73 2.18 5.44 -14.39
N ARG A 74 1.59 6.30 -15.23
CA ARG A 74 0.14 6.47 -15.38
C ARG A 74 -0.44 5.17 -15.93
N MET A 75 -1.07 4.34 -15.10
CA MET A 75 -1.99 3.34 -15.62
C MET A 75 -3.23 4.04 -16.17
N PRO A 76 -3.61 3.85 -17.45
CA PRO A 76 -4.84 4.42 -18.00
C PRO A 76 -6.12 3.88 -17.33
N VAL A 77 -6.03 2.76 -16.61
CA VAL A 77 -7.13 2.20 -15.80
C VAL A 77 -7.65 3.13 -14.70
N LEU A 78 -6.83 4.08 -14.22
CA LEU A 78 -7.27 5.06 -13.22
C LEU A 78 -7.88 6.33 -13.82
N ALA A 79 -7.87 6.50 -15.15
CA ALA A 79 -8.40 7.70 -15.80
C ALA A 79 -9.95 7.74 -15.84
N SER A 80 -10.64 6.63 -15.57
CA SER A 80 -12.12 6.60 -15.51
C SER A 80 -12.70 7.07 -14.17
N ALA A 81 -11.88 7.16 -13.12
CA ALA A 81 -12.27 7.74 -11.83
C ALA A 81 -11.77 9.19 -11.78
N GLY A 82 -12.58 10.10 -12.29
CA GLY A 82 -12.25 11.51 -12.41
C GLY A 82 -11.66 12.12 -11.14
N THR A 83 -10.48 12.74 -11.25
CA THR A 83 -10.23 14.14 -10.88
C THR A 83 -8.76 14.47 -11.15
N ILE A 84 -8.60 15.54 -11.92
CA ILE A 84 -7.37 16.11 -12.46
C ILE A 84 -6.51 16.69 -11.33
N TRP A 85 -5.31 16.13 -11.14
CA TRP A 85 -4.24 16.83 -10.41
C TRP A 85 -3.26 17.41 -11.42
N LYS A 86 -3.41 18.71 -11.71
CA LYS A 86 -2.46 19.50 -12.50
C LYS A 86 -1.29 19.88 -11.58
N LYS A 87 -0.15 19.22 -11.75
CA LYS A 87 1.07 19.46 -10.98
C LYS A 87 1.77 20.72 -11.51
N ARG A 88 1.92 21.74 -10.66
CA ARG A 88 3.14 22.56 -10.64
C ARG A 88 4.14 21.86 -9.73
#